data_AF-A0A8B6Y4Z8-F1
#
_entry.id   AF-A0A8B6Y4Z8-F1
#
_cell.length_a   1.000
_cell.length_b   1.000
_cell.length_c   1.000
_cell.angle_alpha   90.00
_cell.angle_beta   90.00
_cell.angle_gamma   90.00
#
_symmetry.space_group_name_H-M   'P 1'
#
loop_
_entity.id
_entity.type
_entity.pdbx_description
1 polymer ?
#
loop_
_entity_poly.entity_id
_entity_poly.type
_entity_poly.pdbx_seq_one_letter_code
_entity_poly.pdbx_strand_id
1 'polypeptide(L)'
;NSDYSLLSKQMIFFFSLVFLPSSFSLFPQESETREVKLLTGLWDFRMDNSSARNAGFHNEWYRKSLKETGKVIQMPVPASFNDLSEEATTRDFVGWVWYERNVFVPSRWDDEKNLRVVLRFESCHYLCVVVS
;
A
#
# COMPACT_ATOMS: atom_id res chain seq x y z
N ASN A 1 -37.74 -61.15 4.46
CA ASN A 1 -36.30 -61.10 4.17
C ASN A 1 -36.15 -60.54 2.76
N SER A 2 -36.47 -59.25 2.62
CA SER A 2 -36.51 -58.50 1.38
C SER A 2 -36.38 -57.02 1.76
N ASP A 3 -35.74 -56.27 0.88
CA ASP A 3 -35.59 -54.81 0.86
C ASP A 3 -34.35 -54.25 1.56
N TYR A 4 -33.26 -54.55 0.86
CA TYR A 4 -32.01 -53.83 0.78
C TYR A 4 -32.17 -52.31 0.89
N SER A 5 -31.31 -51.77 1.74
CA SER A 5 -30.68 -50.45 1.62
C SER A 5 -31.64 -49.26 1.51
N LEU A 6 -31.89 -48.66 2.66
CA LEU A 6 -31.86 -47.21 2.86
C LEU A 6 -31.19 -46.52 1.67
N LEU A 7 -32.03 -45.93 0.82
CA LEU A 7 -31.65 -44.93 -0.15
C LEU A 7 -30.89 -43.83 0.59
N SER A 8 -29.57 -43.98 0.60
CA SER A 8 -28.58 -42.95 0.89
C SER A 8 -29.03 -41.67 0.18
N LYS A 9 -29.58 -40.74 0.98
CA LYS A 9 -29.88 -39.39 0.53
C LYS A 9 -28.55 -38.79 0.09
N GLN A 10 -28.28 -38.81 -1.21
CA GLN A 10 -27.17 -38.07 -1.77
C GLN A 10 -27.40 -36.58 -1.50
N MET A 11 -26.68 -36.06 -0.51
CA MET A 11 -26.63 -34.64 -0.21
C MET A 11 -25.63 -34.02 -1.18
N ILE A 12 -26.14 -33.53 -2.31
CA ILE A 12 -25.35 -32.80 -3.29
C ILE A 12 -24.95 -31.47 -2.63
N PHE A 13 -23.69 -31.38 -2.20
CA PHE A 13 -23.08 -30.10 -1.83
C PHE A 13 -22.79 -29.32 -3.11
N PHE A 14 -23.64 -28.34 -3.42
CA PHE A 14 -23.25 -27.28 -4.35
C PHE A 14 -22.18 -26.42 -3.68
N PHE A 15 -20.90 -26.74 -3.94
CA PHE A 15 -19.81 -25.81 -3.69
C PHE A 15 -19.92 -24.69 -4.74
N SER A 16 -20.76 -23.70 -4.44
CA SER A 16 -20.73 -22.42 -5.11
C SER A 16 -19.41 -21.75 -4.74
N LEU A 17 -18.38 -21.96 -5.56
CA LEU A 17 -17.19 -21.14 -5.54
C LEU A 17 -17.63 -19.75 -6.06
N VAL A 18 -18.09 -18.90 -5.15
CA VAL A 18 -18.21 -17.47 -5.44
C VAL A 18 -16.77 -16.98 -5.63
N PHE A 19 -16.30 -17.01 -6.87
CA PHE A 19 -15.19 -16.18 -7.30
C PHE A 19 -15.62 -14.75 -7.04
N LEU A 20 -15.22 -14.20 -5.89
CA LEU A 20 -15.22 -12.75 -5.71
C LEU A 20 -14.39 -12.22 -6.89
N PRO A 21 -14.97 -11.42 -7.79
CA PRO A 21 -14.22 -10.90 -8.91
C PRO A 21 -13.03 -10.15 -8.32
N SER A 22 -11.84 -10.50 -8.81
CA SER A 22 -10.61 -9.74 -8.68
C SER A 22 -10.96 -8.26 -8.70
N SER A 23 -10.63 -7.56 -7.62
CA SER A 23 -10.95 -6.16 -7.37
C SER A 23 -10.92 -5.35 -8.66
N PHE A 24 -12.10 -4.99 -9.18
CA PHE A 24 -12.18 -4.16 -10.37
C PHE A 24 -11.65 -2.78 -9.98
N SER A 25 -10.41 -2.49 -10.36
CA SER A 25 -9.68 -1.30 -9.93
C SER A 25 -10.07 -0.13 -10.82
N LEU A 26 -11.26 0.43 -10.59
CA LEU A 26 -11.71 1.65 -11.27
C LEU A 26 -10.75 2.80 -10.96
N PHE A 27 -10.49 3.65 -11.97
CA PHE A 27 -9.74 4.88 -11.75
C PHE A 27 -10.53 5.79 -10.79
N PRO A 28 -9.91 6.35 -9.73
CA PRO A 28 -10.59 7.27 -8.84
C PRO A 28 -11.11 8.49 -9.60
N GLN A 29 -12.37 8.84 -9.38
CA GLN A 29 -12.99 10.04 -9.93
C GLN A 29 -13.86 10.67 -8.85
N GLU A 30 -13.83 12.00 -8.79
CA GLU A 30 -14.71 12.76 -7.90
C GLU A 30 -16.17 12.62 -8.35
N SER A 31 -17.07 12.52 -7.37
CA SER A 31 -18.51 12.49 -7.57
C SER A 31 -19.22 12.97 -6.32
N GLU A 32 -20.55 13.06 -6.36
CA GLU A 32 -21.37 13.38 -5.18
C GLU A 32 -21.11 12.47 -3.98
N THR A 33 -20.59 11.26 -4.21
CA THR A 33 -20.33 10.25 -3.17
C THR A 33 -18.84 9.93 -3.00
N ARG A 34 -17.93 10.55 -3.76
CA ARG A 34 -16.49 10.24 -3.75
C ARG A 34 -15.65 11.52 -3.79
N GLU A 35 -14.77 11.67 -2.82
CA GLU A 35 -13.72 12.69 -2.80
C GLU A 35 -12.39 12.06 -3.21
N VAL A 36 -11.58 12.76 -4.02
CA VAL A 36 -10.24 12.33 -4.39
C VAL A 36 -9.22 13.36 -3.91
N LYS A 37 -8.33 12.94 -3.01
CA LYS A 37 -7.21 13.79 -2.56
C LYS A 37 -5.90 13.29 -3.16
N LEU A 38 -5.28 14.11 -4.01
CA LEU A 38 -3.95 13.83 -4.54
C LEU A 38 -2.88 14.03 -3.46
N LEU A 39 -2.01 13.04 -3.30
CA LEU A 39 -0.88 13.08 -2.36
C LEU A 39 0.45 13.39 -3.08
N THR A 40 0.38 14.06 -4.24
CA THR A 40 1.55 14.45 -5.05
C THR A 40 2.32 15.61 -4.42
N GLY A 41 3.59 15.77 -4.76
CA GLY A 41 4.48 16.81 -4.26
C GLY A 41 5.70 16.23 -3.57
N LEU A 42 6.28 16.96 -2.61
CA LEU A 42 7.48 16.51 -1.90
C LEU A 42 7.14 15.54 -0.77
N TRP A 43 7.95 14.49 -0.66
CA TRP A 43 7.90 13.47 0.38
C TRP A 43 9.28 13.41 1.05
N ASP A 44 9.30 13.11 2.35
CA ASP A 44 10.54 12.77 3.05
C ASP A 44 11.04 11.42 2.51
N PHE A 45 12.30 11.37 2.11
CA PHE A 45 12.91 10.22 1.46
C PHE A 45 14.21 9.84 2.13
N ARG A 46 14.41 8.52 2.30
CA ARG A 46 15.68 7.96 2.75
C ARG A 46 15.93 6.58 2.15
N MET A 47 17.16 6.38 1.67
CA MET A 47 17.67 5.07 1.26
C MET A 47 18.26 4.33 2.45
N ASP A 48 18.04 3.02 2.54
CA ASP A 48 18.73 2.18 3.52
C ASP A 48 20.18 1.92 3.07
N ASN A 49 21.09 2.79 3.52
CA ASN A 49 22.51 2.71 3.23
C ASN A 49 23.30 1.71 4.09
N SER A 50 22.62 0.91 4.92
CA SER A 50 23.28 -0.16 5.68
C SER A 50 23.81 -1.27 4.76
N SER A 51 24.85 -1.97 5.19
CA SER A 51 25.44 -3.09 4.44
C SER A 51 24.43 -4.21 4.15
N ALA A 52 23.52 -4.48 5.08
CA ALA A 52 22.48 -5.50 4.96
C ALA A 52 21.19 -4.99 4.28
N ARG A 53 21.11 -3.69 3.96
CA ARG A 53 19.96 -3.02 3.31
C ARG A 53 18.62 -3.20 4.05
N ASN A 54 18.64 -3.54 5.33
CA ASN A 54 17.44 -3.87 6.11
C ASN A 54 17.41 -3.21 7.49
N ALA A 55 18.31 -2.27 7.76
CA ALA A 55 18.35 -1.49 8.99
C ALA A 55 17.03 -0.76 9.24
N GLY A 56 16.30 -0.37 8.20
CA GLY A 56 15.01 0.29 8.38
C GLY A 56 13.92 -0.60 8.95
N PHE A 57 13.96 -1.90 8.67
CA PHE A 57 13.06 -2.86 9.32
C PHE A 57 13.54 -3.21 10.72
N HIS A 58 14.84 -3.46 10.89
CA HIS A 58 15.41 -3.84 12.19
C HIS A 58 15.21 -2.74 13.25
N ASN A 59 15.40 -1.48 12.86
CA ASN A 59 15.23 -0.32 13.74
C ASN A 59 13.81 0.28 13.66
N GLU A 60 12.89 -0.39 12.98
CA GLU A 60 11.47 -0.04 12.90
C GLU A 60 11.23 1.43 12.51
N TRP A 61 11.89 1.89 11.43
CA TRP A 61 11.84 3.29 11.01
C TRP A 61 10.41 3.81 10.76
N TYR A 62 9.47 2.92 10.45
CA TYR A 62 8.05 3.21 10.27
C TYR A 62 7.27 3.51 11.56
N ARG A 63 7.84 3.31 12.75
CA ARG A 63 7.14 3.57 14.03
C ARG A 63 7.19 5.02 14.48
N LYS A 64 8.03 5.84 13.86
CA LYS A 64 8.25 7.26 14.20
C LYS A 64 8.45 8.03 12.90
N SER A 65 8.47 9.36 12.96
CA SER A 65 8.79 10.15 11.78
C SER A 65 10.17 9.80 11.23
N LEU A 66 10.27 9.67 9.91
CA LEU A 66 11.50 9.33 9.20
C LEU A 66 12.64 10.31 9.51
N LYS A 67 12.31 11.59 9.78
CA LYS A 67 13.27 12.62 10.21
C LYS A 67 13.88 12.34 11.59
N GLU A 68 13.14 11.72 12.50
CA GLU A 68 13.62 11.38 13.85
C GLU A 68 14.57 10.19 13.83
N THR A 69 14.48 9.36 12.79
CA THR A 69 15.29 8.14 12.65
C THR A 69 16.58 8.36 11.84
N GLY A 70 16.81 9.57 11.32
CA GLY A 70 18.03 9.94 10.59
C GLY A 70 17.82 11.00 9.52
N LYS A 71 18.89 11.35 8.79
CA LYS A 71 18.86 12.34 7.71
C LYS A 71 17.93 11.90 6.57
N VAL A 72 17.06 12.79 6.14
CA VAL A 72 16.17 12.61 4.98
C VAL A 72 16.45 13.69 3.95
N ILE A 73 16.02 13.45 2.71
CA ILE A 73 15.96 14.44 1.64
C ILE A 73 14.53 14.58 1.13
N GLN A 74 14.21 15.68 0.46
CA GLN A 74 12.90 15.85 -0.18
C GLN A 74 12.93 15.20 -1.56
N MET A 75 11.97 14.32 -1.84
CA MET A 75 11.81 13.67 -3.13
C MET A 75 10.43 14.00 -3.72
N PRO A 76 10.33 14.51 -4.96
CA PRO A 76 9.05 14.73 -5.61
C PRO A 76 8.38 13.41 -5.99
N VAL A 77 7.05 13.38 -5.86
CA VAL A 77 6.18 12.27 -6.25
C VAL A 77 5.03 12.85 -7.09
N PRO A 78 4.76 12.33 -8.31
CA PRO A 78 5.37 11.15 -8.92
C PRO A 78 6.72 11.46 -9.58
N ALA A 79 7.73 10.65 -9.28
CA ALA A 79 8.98 10.62 -10.01
C ALA A 79 9.78 9.36 -9.66
N SER A 80 10.70 8.97 -10.54
CA SER A 80 11.73 7.97 -10.27
C SER A 80 12.88 8.64 -9.51
N PHE A 81 13.21 8.15 -8.32
CA PHE A 81 14.30 8.74 -7.52
C PHE A 81 15.69 8.59 -8.18
N ASN A 82 15.86 7.56 -9.01
CA ASN A 82 17.12 7.28 -9.72
C ASN A 82 17.50 8.40 -10.70
N ASP A 83 16.50 9.12 -11.23
CA ASP A 83 16.68 10.13 -12.27
C ASP A 83 16.83 11.55 -11.72
N LEU A 84 16.61 11.72 -10.41
CA LEU A 84 16.57 13.04 -9.76
C LEU A 84 17.86 13.41 -9.04
N SER A 85 18.68 12.42 -8.69
CA SER A 85 19.96 12.62 -8.03
C SER A 85 21.10 12.53 -9.05
N GLU A 86 22.05 13.48 -8.96
CA GLU A 86 23.28 13.44 -9.77
C GLU A 86 24.29 12.40 -9.26
N GLU A 87 24.16 11.98 -8.00
CA GLU A 87 25.05 10.98 -7.39
C GLU A 87 24.80 9.56 -7.95
N ALA A 88 25.87 8.93 -8.45
CA ALA A 88 25.82 7.55 -8.98
C ALA A 88 25.34 6.54 -7.92
N THR A 89 25.68 6.76 -6.65
CA THR A 89 25.25 5.92 -5.53
C THR A 89 23.73 5.87 -5.35
N THR A 90 23.01 6.92 -5.74
CA THR A 90 21.55 6.96 -5.70
C THR A 90 20.96 6.29 -6.94
N ARG A 91 21.55 6.53 -8.12
CA ARG A 91 21.07 5.98 -9.39
C ARG A 91 21.16 4.46 -9.45
N ASP A 92 22.28 3.92 -8.97
CA ASP A 92 22.57 2.48 -9.00
C ASP A 92 22.16 1.79 -7.68
N PHE A 93 21.36 2.46 -6.84
CA PHE A 93 20.96 1.93 -5.55
C PHE A 93 20.03 0.72 -5.70
N VAL A 94 20.39 -0.37 -5.04
CA VAL A 94 19.55 -1.58 -4.91
C VAL A 94 19.34 -1.87 -3.43
N GLY A 95 18.08 -1.82 -3.01
CA GLY A 95 17.68 -2.06 -1.63
C GLY A 95 16.36 -1.38 -1.30
N TRP A 96 16.10 -1.22 0.00
CA TRP A 96 14.90 -0.56 0.47
C TRP A 96 15.04 0.95 0.50
N VAL A 97 14.03 1.62 -0.03
CA VAL A 97 13.86 3.06 0.05
C VAL A 97 12.59 3.37 0.82
N TRP A 98 12.64 4.43 1.62
CA TRP A 98 11.58 4.83 2.53
C TRP A 98 11.04 6.18 2.07
N TYR A 99 9.72 6.26 1.96
CA TYR A 99 8.98 7.48 1.68
C TYR A 99 8.02 7.76 2.84
N GLU A 100 8.00 8.99 3.33
CA GLU A 100 7.08 9.45 4.35
C GLU A 100 6.43 10.76 3.91
N ARG A 101 5.12 10.88 4.16
CA ARG A 101 4.40 12.14 3.99
C ARG A 101 3.26 12.25 4.99
N ASN A 102 3.25 13.36 5.70
CA ASN A 102 2.12 13.77 6.54
C ASN A 102 1.12 14.59 5.71
N VAL A 103 -0.16 14.23 5.79
CA VAL A 103 -1.24 14.91 5.08
C VAL A 103 -2.36 15.27 6.04
N PHE A 104 -2.90 16.48 5.88
CA PHE A 104 -4.13 16.87 6.57
C PHE A 104 -5.33 16.37 5.77
N VAL A 105 -6.20 15.63 6.43
CA VAL A 105 -7.48 15.17 5.89
C VAL A 105 -8.62 15.93 6.56
N PRO A 106 -9.76 16.16 5.87
CA PRO A 106 -10.94 16.74 6.50
C PRO A 106 -11.40 15.91 7.70
N SER A 107 -11.84 16.55 8.79
CA SER A 107 -12.25 15.85 10.02
C SER A 107 -13.39 14.85 9.78
N ARG A 108 -14.27 15.14 8.81
CA ARG A 108 -15.36 14.25 8.39
C ARG A 108 -14.90 12.85 7.96
N TRP A 109 -13.63 12.69 7.57
CA TRP A 109 -13.08 11.37 7.23
C TRP A 109 -12.99 10.43 8.43
N ASP A 110 -12.93 10.97 9.65
CA ASP A 110 -12.90 10.22 10.91
C ASP A 110 -14.31 10.14 11.55
N ASP A 111 -15.10 11.20 11.43
CA ASP A 111 -16.42 11.31 12.08
C ASP A 111 -17.53 10.47 11.40
N GLU A 112 -17.47 10.28 10.09
CA GLU A 112 -18.51 9.58 9.32
C GLU A 112 -18.33 8.04 9.38
N LYS A 113 -19.15 7.37 10.20
CA LYS A 113 -19.12 5.90 10.39
C LYS A 113 -19.24 5.04 9.13
N ASN A 114 -19.72 5.61 8.02
CA ASN A 114 -19.94 4.90 6.76
C ASN A 114 -18.97 5.34 5.64
N LEU A 115 -18.00 6.21 5.93
CA LEU A 115 -17.04 6.64 4.93
C LEU A 115 -15.91 5.60 4.78
N ARG A 116 -15.66 5.18 3.54
CA ARG A 116 -14.54 4.28 3.22
C ARG A 116 -13.34 5.11 2.73
N VAL A 117 -12.30 5.18 3.55
CA VAL A 117 -11.02 5.78 3.15
C VAL A 117 -10.16 4.73 2.44
N VAL A 118 -9.67 5.05 1.24
CA VAL A 118 -8.83 4.16 0.43
C VAL A 118 -7.58 4.90 0.00
N LEU A 119 -6.42 4.37 0.38
CA LEU A 119 -5.13 4.81 -0.17
C LEU A 119 -4.83 4.02 -1.44
N ARG A 120 -4.62 4.71 -2.56
CA ARG A 120 -4.30 4.10 -3.86
C ARG A 120 -2.95 4.62 -4.36
N PHE A 121 -2.05 3.69 -4.68
CA PHE A 121 -0.83 3.97 -5.42
C PHE A 121 -1.05 3.59 -6.88
N GLU A 122 -0.66 4.45 -7.83
CA GLU A 122 -0.75 4.12 -9.25
C GLU A 122 0.28 3.07 -9.64
N SER A 123 1.51 3.18 -9.12
CA SER A 123 2.59 2.22 -9.31
C SER A 123 3.61 2.34 -8.19
N CYS A 124 4.17 1.19 -7.79
CA CYS A 124 5.33 1.08 -6.91
C CYS A 124 6.22 -0.05 -7.46
N HIS A 125 7.54 0.14 -7.46
CA HIS A 125 8.46 -0.80 -8.13
C HIS A 125 8.85 -1.99 -7.24
N TYR A 126 8.89 -3.19 -7.83
CA TYR A 126 9.20 -4.50 -7.22
C TYR A 126 8.32 -4.93 -6.04
N LEU A 127 8.54 -4.32 -4.87
CA LEU A 127 7.87 -4.67 -3.63
C LEU A 127 7.60 -3.39 -2.84
N CYS A 128 6.34 -3.16 -2.50
CA CYS A 128 5.90 -2.02 -1.71
C CYS A 128 5.25 -2.52 -0.42
N VAL A 129 5.70 -1.96 0.70
CA VAL A 129 5.08 -2.17 2.01
C VAL A 129 4.55 -0.83 2.48
N VAL A 130 3.27 -0.80 2.82
CA VAL A 130 2.59 0.40 3.32
C VAL A 130 2.29 0.15 4.79
N VAL A 131 2.76 1.07 5.63
CA VAL A 131 2.46 1.10 7.06
C VAL A 131 1.72 2.42 7.32
N SER A 132 0.52 2.32 7.89
CA SER A 132 -0.36 3.44 8.23
C SER A 132 -0.59 3.49 9.72
#